data_AF-A0A3S0DUN9-F1
#
_entry.id   AF-A0A3S0DUN9-F1
#
_cell.length_a   1.000
_cell.length_b   1.000
_cell.length_c   1.000
_cell.angle_alpha   90.00
_cell.angle_beta   90.00
_cell.angle_gamma   90.00
#
_symmetry.space_group_name_H-M   'P 1'
#
loop_
_entity.id
_entity.type
_entity.pdbx_description
1 polymer ?
#
loop_
_entity_poly.entity_id
_entity_poly.type
_entity_poly.pdbx_seq_one_letter_code
_entity_poly.pdbx_strand_id
1 'polypeptide(L)'
;MTERAGPTEAQVAALDGAVAELLDQGIIAGWVAIQTEHFRNLFLSKQLGCWLLFTWADGSIEIEEDYPPYALVPELLAGTFTDEDRSANYQVVWVADDRRGDAWQRYGIHESPGHYMGLAAKQRKPR
;
A
#
# COMPACT_ATOMS: atom_id res chain seq x y z
N MET A 1 -11.88 -23.38 -13.92
CA MET A 1 -11.28 -22.42 -12.97
C MET A 1 -10.37 -21.54 -13.76
N THR A 2 -10.76 -20.30 -14.02
CA THR A 2 -9.87 -19.32 -14.65
C THR A 2 -8.94 -18.85 -13.54
N GLU A 3 -7.67 -19.28 -13.55
CA GLU A 3 -6.64 -18.63 -12.74
C GLU A 3 -6.71 -17.13 -13.06
N ARG A 4 -7.07 -16.31 -12.07
CA ARG A 4 -6.86 -14.87 -12.21
C ARG A 4 -5.35 -14.70 -12.25
N ALA A 5 -4.81 -14.45 -13.45
CA ALA A 5 -3.42 -14.07 -13.59
C ALA A 5 -3.19 -12.85 -12.68
N GLY A 6 -2.18 -12.94 -11.82
CA GLY A 6 -1.77 -11.83 -10.95
C GLY A 6 -1.39 -10.58 -11.75
N PRO A 7 -1.20 -9.43 -11.09
CA PRO A 7 -0.82 -8.20 -11.77
C PRO A 7 0.49 -8.39 -12.53
N THR A 8 0.54 -7.86 -13.74
CA THR A 8 1.76 -7.81 -14.55
C THR A 8 2.78 -6.86 -13.92
N GLU A 9 4.07 -7.09 -14.16
CA GLU A 9 5.14 -6.20 -13.68
C GLU A 9 4.94 -4.74 -14.13
N ALA A 10 4.40 -4.52 -15.34
CA ALA A 10 4.08 -3.19 -15.84
C ALA A 10 2.96 -2.50 -15.06
N GLN A 11 1.93 -3.25 -14.63
CA GLN A 11 0.87 -2.71 -13.77
C GLN A 11 1.43 -2.34 -12.39
N VAL A 12 2.33 -3.15 -11.85
CA VAL A 12 2.97 -2.87 -10.56
C VAL A 12 3.88 -1.65 -10.66
N ALA A 13 4.75 -1.58 -11.67
CA ALA A 13 5.65 -0.45 -11.89
C ALA A 13 4.92 0.89 -12.07
N ALA A 14 3.72 0.87 -12.64
CA ALA A 14 2.89 2.07 -12.80
C ALA A 14 2.35 2.62 -11.46
N LEU A 15 2.41 1.85 -10.38
CA LEU A 15 2.01 2.27 -9.04
C LEU A 15 3.11 3.02 -8.28
N ASP A 16 4.31 3.16 -8.84
CA ASP A 16 5.37 3.89 -8.17
C ASP A 16 4.99 5.36 -7.94
N GLY A 17 4.99 5.80 -6.68
CA GLY A 17 4.53 7.14 -6.31
C GLY A 17 3.01 7.31 -6.27
N ALA A 18 2.24 6.23 -6.42
CA ALA A 18 0.77 6.28 -6.36
C ALA A 18 0.29 6.45 -4.92
N VAL A 19 -0.83 7.17 -4.77
CA VAL A 19 -1.56 7.30 -3.50
C VAL A 19 -3.03 7.01 -3.77
N ALA A 20 -3.68 6.27 -2.89
CA ALA A 20 -5.12 6.03 -2.91
C ALA A 20 -5.78 6.43 -1.59
N GLU A 21 -7.01 6.88 -1.66
CA GLU A 21 -7.90 7.06 -0.52
C GLU A 21 -8.59 5.73 -0.21
N LEU A 22 -8.63 5.37 1.07
CA LEU A 22 -9.36 4.22 1.60
C LEU A 22 -10.65 4.73 2.22
N LEU A 23 -11.78 4.34 1.63
CA LEU A 23 -13.11 4.81 2.04
C LEU A 23 -13.87 3.69 2.75
N ASP A 24 -14.41 4.00 3.92
CA ASP A 24 -15.41 3.19 4.62
C ASP A 24 -16.77 3.88 4.48
N GLN A 25 -17.73 3.22 3.83
CA GLN A 25 -19.07 3.78 3.57
C GLN A 25 -19.05 5.19 2.93
N GLY A 26 -18.06 5.47 2.08
CA GLY A 26 -17.88 6.75 1.38
C GLY A 26 -17.18 7.84 2.21
N ILE A 27 -16.71 7.52 3.41
CA ILE A 27 -15.94 8.42 4.28
C ILE A 27 -14.47 7.99 4.23
N ILE A 28 -13.55 8.94 4.07
CA ILE A 28 -12.11 8.63 4.07
C ILE A 28 -11.71 8.11 5.47
N ALA A 29 -11.32 6.85 5.52
CA ALA A 29 -10.80 6.17 6.70
C ALA A 29 -9.27 6.17 6.75
N GLY A 30 -8.61 6.33 5.60
CA GLY A 30 -7.16 6.41 5.51
C GLY A 30 -6.66 6.61 4.08
N TRP A 31 -5.36 6.45 3.92
CA TRP A 31 -4.64 6.52 2.65
C TRP A 31 -3.64 5.37 2.56
N VAL A 32 -3.38 4.93 1.34
CA VAL A 32 -2.27 4.02 1.04
C VAL A 32 -1.36 4.68 0.01
N ALA A 33 -0.07 4.75 0.29
CA ALA A 33 0.96 5.19 -0.65
C ALA A 33 1.84 4.01 -1.06
N ILE A 34 2.21 3.97 -2.34
CA ILE A 34 2.95 2.86 -2.93
C ILE A 34 4.30 3.33 -3.45
N GLN A 35 5.35 2.66 -3.03
CA GLN A 35 6.68 2.76 -3.62
C GLN A 35 7.07 1.39 -4.15
N THR A 36 7.53 1.33 -5.40
CA THR A 36 8.03 0.09 -5.99
C THR A 36 9.54 0.01 -5.86
N GLU A 37 10.05 -1.18 -5.61
CA GLU A 37 11.49 -1.41 -5.52
C GLU A 37 11.84 -2.74 -6.16
N HIS A 38 12.97 -2.79 -6.86
CA HIS A 38 13.48 -4.06 -7.33
C HIS A 38 14.35 -4.72 -6.28
N PHE A 39 14.05 -5.97 -5.95
CA PHE A 39 14.87 -6.79 -5.08
C PHE A 39 15.36 -8.03 -5.83
N ARG A 40 16.30 -8.75 -5.22
CA ARG A 40 16.69 -10.08 -5.67
C ARG A 40 16.10 -11.10 -4.71
N ASN A 41 15.34 -12.04 -5.25
CA ASN A 41 14.82 -13.13 -4.44
C ASN A 41 15.93 -14.12 -4.04
N LEU A 42 15.56 -15.17 -3.29
CA LEU A 42 16.49 -16.22 -2.84
C LEU A 42 17.20 -16.96 -4.00
N PHE A 43 16.68 -16.86 -5.23
CA PHE A 43 17.27 -17.41 -6.45
C PHE A 43 18.02 -16.37 -7.29
N LEU A 44 18.33 -15.19 -6.73
CA LEU A 44 19.00 -14.06 -7.37
C LEU A 44 18.28 -13.49 -8.59
N SER A 45 17.03 -13.89 -8.82
CA SER A 45 16.20 -13.32 -9.88
C SER A 45 15.71 -11.96 -9.43
N LYS A 46 15.88 -10.96 -10.30
CA LYS A 46 15.38 -9.61 -10.08
C LYS A 46 13.86 -9.64 -10.17
N GLN A 47 13.18 -9.17 -9.14
CA GLN A 47 11.73 -9.06 -9.09
C GLN A 47 11.35 -7.67 -8.59
N LEU A 48 10.20 -7.18 -9.05
CA LEU A 48 9.61 -5.96 -8.52
C LEU A 48 8.82 -6.32 -7.25
N GLY A 49 8.92 -5.50 -6.23
CA GLY A 49 8.12 -5.55 -5.01
C GLY A 49 7.57 -4.16 -4.70
N CYS A 50 6.67 -4.10 -3.74
CA CYS A 50 6.03 -2.87 -3.29
C CYS A 50 6.20 -2.69 -1.79
N TRP A 51 6.46 -1.45 -1.39
CA TRP A 51 6.19 -0.96 -0.06
C TRP A 51 4.85 -0.23 -0.07
N LEU A 52 3.95 -0.63 0.82
CA LEU A 52 2.61 -0.08 0.98
C LEU A 52 2.54 0.61 2.34
N LEU A 53 2.51 1.94 2.35
CA LEU A 53 2.36 2.72 3.57
C LEU A 53 0.90 3.12 3.77
N PHE A 54 0.26 2.53 4.77
CA PHE A 54 -1.07 2.85 5.23
C PHE A 54 -0.99 3.95 6.29
N THR A 55 -1.74 5.03 6.08
CA THR A 55 -1.94 6.11 7.06
C THR A 55 -3.41 6.23 7.37
N TRP A 56 -3.79 6.01 8.62
CA TRP A 56 -5.18 5.97 9.05
C TRP A 56 -5.64 7.32 9.60
N ALA A 57 -6.95 7.58 9.57
CA ALA A 57 -7.53 8.83 10.06
C ALA A 57 -7.33 9.06 11.56
N ASP A 58 -7.12 7.99 12.34
CA ASP A 58 -6.76 8.03 13.76
C ASP A 58 -5.26 8.40 14.00
N GLY A 59 -4.48 8.56 12.94
CA GLY A 59 -3.04 8.87 12.97
C GLY A 59 -2.14 7.64 13.16
N SER A 60 -2.71 6.44 13.24
CA SER A 60 -1.93 5.20 13.19
C SER A 60 -1.37 4.99 11.78
N ILE A 61 -0.22 4.31 11.71
CA ILE A 61 0.45 4.03 10.44
C ILE A 61 0.95 2.60 10.43
N GLU A 62 0.91 1.99 9.26
CA GLU A 62 1.37 0.62 9.01
C GLU A 62 2.11 0.60 7.69
N ILE A 63 3.21 -0.15 7.62
CA ILE A 63 3.94 -0.34 6.37
C ILE A 63 4.06 -1.83 6.11
N GLU A 64 3.71 -2.23 4.90
CA GLU A 64 3.72 -3.63 4.47
C GLU A 64 4.57 -3.80 3.22
N GLU A 65 5.22 -4.96 3.13
CA GLU A 65 5.93 -5.41 1.94
C GLU A 65 5.00 -6.34 1.14
N ASP A 66 4.87 -6.10 -0.16
CA ASP A 66 4.14 -6.99 -1.05
C ASP A 66 5.00 -7.42 -2.25
N TYR A 67 5.05 -8.73 -2.48
CA TYR A 67 5.94 -9.37 -3.46
C TYR A 67 5.18 -10.38 -4.29
N PRO A 68 5.61 -10.69 -5.54
CA PRO A 68 4.99 -11.73 -6.36
C PRO A 68 4.78 -13.03 -5.57
N PRO A 69 3.58 -13.63 -5.61
CA PRO A 69 2.45 -13.37 -6.52
C PRO A 69 1.56 -12.16 -6.20
N TYR A 70 1.93 -11.37 -5.20
CA TYR A 70 1.22 -10.22 -4.61
C TYR A 70 -0.10 -10.60 -3.95
N ALA A 71 -0.24 -10.21 -2.68
CA ALA A 71 -1.47 -10.39 -1.93
C ALA A 71 -2.35 -9.14 -1.99
N LEU A 72 -1.76 -7.96 -1.81
CA LEU A 72 -2.47 -6.71 -1.59
C LEU A 72 -2.65 -5.90 -2.87
N VAL A 73 -1.61 -5.85 -3.73
CA VAL A 73 -1.67 -5.12 -5.01
C VAL A 73 -2.88 -5.52 -5.88
N PRO A 74 -3.24 -6.81 -6.04
CA PRO A 74 -4.43 -7.17 -6.81
C PRO A 74 -5.72 -6.59 -6.25
N GLU A 75 -5.86 -6.51 -4.92
CA GLU A 75 -7.03 -5.92 -4.27
C GLU A 75 -7.08 -4.41 -4.54
N LEU A 76 -5.96 -3.71 -4.31
CA LEU A 76 -5.86 -2.27 -4.53
C LEU A 76 -6.19 -1.89 -5.98
N LEU A 77 -5.68 -2.65 -6.95
CA LEU A 77 -6.00 -2.45 -8.37
C LEU A 77 -7.47 -2.76 -8.69
N ALA A 78 -8.11 -3.68 -7.96
CA ALA A 78 -9.53 -3.98 -8.10
C ALA A 78 -10.44 -2.93 -7.44
N GLY A 79 -9.88 -1.94 -6.73
CA GLY A 79 -10.64 -0.89 -6.07
C GLY A 79 -11.13 -1.27 -4.67
N THR A 80 -10.54 -2.29 -4.03
CA THR A 80 -10.95 -2.80 -2.72
C THR A 80 -9.73 -3.09 -1.84
N PHE A 81 -9.88 -3.03 -0.53
CA PHE A 81 -8.85 -3.47 0.41
C PHE A 81 -9.51 -4.06 1.65
N THR A 82 -9.10 -5.27 2.04
CA THR A 82 -9.56 -5.91 3.27
C THR A 82 -8.49 -5.77 4.35
N ASP A 83 -8.84 -5.12 5.45
CA ASP A 83 -8.01 -5.08 6.65
C ASP A 83 -8.54 -6.11 7.66
N GLU A 84 -7.80 -7.21 7.83
CA GLU A 84 -8.18 -8.29 8.75
C GLU A 84 -8.12 -7.85 10.22
N ASP A 85 -7.13 -7.04 10.58
CA ASP A 85 -6.92 -6.55 11.95
C ASP A 85 -8.07 -5.62 12.38
N ARG A 86 -8.56 -4.79 11.45
CA ARG A 86 -9.74 -3.93 11.66
C ARG A 86 -11.07 -4.63 11.36
N SER A 87 -11.03 -5.84 10.79
CA SER A 87 -12.20 -6.57 10.29
C SER A 87 -13.09 -5.68 9.40
N ALA A 88 -12.47 -4.93 8.49
CA ALA A 88 -13.10 -3.90 7.69
C ALA A 88 -12.77 -4.05 6.19
N ASN A 89 -13.71 -3.62 5.34
CA ASN A 89 -13.53 -3.57 3.89
C ASN A 89 -13.59 -2.12 3.43
N TYR A 90 -12.55 -1.69 2.72
CA TYR A 90 -12.44 -0.34 2.21
C TYR A 90 -12.61 -0.33 0.69
N GLN A 91 -13.27 0.71 0.19
CA GLN A 91 -13.20 1.07 -1.21
C GLN A 91 -11.89 1.83 -1.44
N VAL A 92 -11.15 1.46 -2.47
CA VAL A 92 -9.90 2.11 -2.88
C VAL A 92 -10.18 3.06 -4.03
N VAL A 93 -9.87 4.34 -3.84
CA VAL A 93 -10.00 5.37 -4.87
C VAL A 93 -8.65 6.03 -5.10
N TRP A 94 -8.07 5.78 -6.27
CA TRP A 94 -6.78 6.37 -6.64
C TRP A 94 -6.89 7.90 -6.71
N VAL A 95 -5.92 8.59 -6.10
CA VAL A 95 -5.80 10.04 -6.21
C VAL A 95 -5.46 10.41 -7.65
N ALA A 96 -6.23 11.34 -8.21
CA ALA A 96 -6.04 11.83 -9.57
C ALA A 96 -4.64 12.47 -9.76
N ASP A 97 -4.12 12.40 -10.99
CA ASP A 97 -2.75 12.82 -11.33
C ASP A 97 -2.43 14.25 -10.91
N ASP A 98 -3.39 15.17 -11.02
CA ASP A 98 -3.27 16.58 -10.67
C ASP A 98 -3.07 16.82 -9.17
N ARG A 99 -3.56 15.90 -8.32
CA ARG A 99 -3.44 15.96 -6.85
C ARG A 99 -2.40 14.99 -6.29
N ARG A 100 -1.80 14.15 -7.14
CA ARG A 100 -0.84 13.11 -6.71
C ARG A 100 0.37 13.69 -6.00
N GLY A 101 0.92 14.80 -6.49
CA GLY A 101 2.10 15.44 -5.89
C GLY A 101 1.86 15.86 -4.43
N ASP A 102 0.76 16.55 -4.17
CA ASP A 102 0.38 17.00 -2.82
C ASP A 102 0.05 15.81 -1.90
N ALA A 103 -0.66 14.81 -2.43
CA ALA A 103 -0.95 13.58 -1.69
C ALA A 103 0.32 12.80 -1.35
N TRP A 104 1.26 12.70 -2.28
CA TRP A 104 2.55 12.04 -2.06
C TRP A 104 3.37 12.80 -1.02
N GLN A 105 3.42 14.13 -1.07
CA GLN A 105 4.14 14.92 -0.06
C GLN A 105 3.60 14.71 1.36
N ARG A 106 2.30 14.39 1.48
CA ARG A 106 1.63 14.26 2.78
C ARG A 106 1.59 12.83 3.30
N TYR A 107 1.36 11.86 2.43
CA TYR A 107 1.10 10.46 2.79
C TYR A 107 2.11 9.48 2.19
N GLY A 108 3.07 9.98 1.41
CA GLY A 108 4.07 9.17 0.73
C GLY A 108 5.15 8.61 1.64
N ILE A 109 5.97 7.75 1.06
CA ILE A 109 7.13 7.14 1.71
C ILE A 109 8.32 8.09 1.52
N HIS A 110 8.79 8.67 2.62
CA HIS A 110 9.87 9.67 2.65
C HIS A 110 11.06 9.22 3.50
N GLU A 111 10.84 8.29 4.40
CA GLU A 111 11.87 7.69 5.26
C GLU A 111 12.08 6.21 4.88
N SER A 112 13.15 5.60 5.40
CA SER A 112 13.35 4.15 5.20
C SER A 112 12.17 3.34 5.78
N PRO A 113 11.81 2.18 5.21
CA PRO A 113 10.73 1.35 5.75
C PRO A 113 10.85 1.02 7.24
N GLY A 114 12.09 0.80 7.73
CA GLY A 114 12.37 0.55 9.15
C GLY A 114 11.97 1.70 10.08
N HIS A 115 11.91 2.95 9.59
CA HIS A 115 11.37 4.09 10.34
C HIS A 115 9.88 3.86 10.67
N TYR A 116 9.10 3.55 9.64
CA TYR A 116 7.65 3.34 9.76
C TYR A 116 7.31 2.09 10.58
N MET A 117 8.04 0.98 10.39
CA MET A 117 7.90 -0.20 11.25
C MET A 117 8.17 0.14 12.72
N GLY A 118 9.17 0.99 12.99
CA GLY A 118 9.47 1.47 14.34
C GLY A 118 8.38 2.36 14.94
N LEU A 119 7.67 3.13 14.12
CA LEU A 119 6.50 3.92 14.54
C LEU A 119 5.29 3.02 14.83
N ALA A 120 4.96 2.10 13.94
CA ALA A 120 3.89 1.12 14.13
C ALA A 120 4.10 0.29 15.41
N ALA A 121 5.33 -0.17 15.66
CA ALA A 121 5.66 -0.91 16.88
C ALA A 121 5.50 -0.09 18.18
N LYS A 122 5.70 1.24 18.13
CA LYS A 122 5.46 2.13 19.27
C LYS A 122 3.96 2.35 19.52
N GLN A 123 3.16 2.41 18.45
CA GLN A 123 1.70 2.56 18.53
C GLN A 123 1.02 1.34 19.16
N ARG A 124 1.58 0.14 18.95
CA ARG A 124 1.05 -1.13 19.49
C ARG A 124 1.38 -1.41 20.96
N LYS A 125 2.26 -0.62 21.61
CA LYS A 125 2.58 -0.84 23.03
C LYS A 125 1.43 -0.29 23.91
N PRO A 126 0.86 -1.09 24.83
CA PRO A 126 -0.07 -0.56 25.82
C PRO A 126 0.65 0.49 26.66
N ARG A 127 -0.02 1.63 26.83
CA ARG A 127 0.44 2.71 27.70
C ARG A 127 0.50 2.27 29.16
#